data_AF-A0A7M7JUD2-F1
#
_entry.id   AF-A0A7M7JUD2-F1
#
_cell.length_a   1.000
_cell.length_b   1.000
_cell.length_c   1.000
_cell.angle_alpha   90.00
_cell.angle_beta   90.00
_cell.angle_gamma   90.00
#
_symmetry.space_group_name_H-M   'P 1'
#
loop_
_entity.id
_entity.type
_entity.pdbx_description
1 polymer ?
#
loop_
_entity_poly.entity_id
_entity_poly.type
_entity_poly.pdbx_seq_one_letter_code
_entity_poly.pdbx_strand_id
1 'polypeptide(L)'
;MTLDFSVTMVSSYDSSHPSENISNSTGAVFWTTTGTYPQSFVVSLKQPSFIKSLEFFSCNVKELRIEATAESEPRNFEEITQQEIPAGNLQKTTVSEINGDFQHLRILILSGHEHFASVHDLTIS
;
A
#
# COMPACT_ATOMS: atom_id res chain seq x y z
N MET A 1 -4.98 3.62 16.56
CA MET A 1 -6.42 3.37 16.29
C MET A 1 -6.47 3.10 14.81
N THR A 2 -7.02 1.97 14.38
CA THR A 2 -7.03 1.65 12.96
C THR A 2 -7.97 2.58 12.20
N LEU A 3 -7.54 3.05 11.04
CA LEU A 3 -8.31 3.94 10.16
C LEU A 3 -8.95 3.14 9.02
N ASP A 4 -10.23 3.38 8.77
CA ASP A 4 -10.94 2.82 7.62
C ASP A 4 -10.55 3.57 6.34
N PHE A 5 -10.35 2.82 5.25
CA PHE A 5 -10.01 3.36 3.94
C PHE A 5 -10.74 2.62 2.82
N SER A 6 -10.79 3.23 1.65
CA SER A 6 -11.15 2.56 0.40
C SER A 6 -9.96 2.55 -0.56
N VAL A 7 -9.82 1.48 -1.35
CA VAL A 7 -8.87 1.46 -2.47
C VAL A 7 -9.53 2.15 -3.66
N THR A 8 -8.97 3.26 -4.11
CA THR A 8 -9.58 4.11 -5.16
C THR A 8 -8.88 3.98 -6.51
N MET A 9 -7.65 3.45 -6.54
CA MET A 9 -6.91 3.18 -7.75
C MET A 9 -5.94 2.02 -7.53
N VAL A 10 -5.77 1.19 -8.56
CA VAL A 10 -4.68 0.23 -8.67
C VAL A 10 -4.06 0.33 -10.07
N SER A 11 -2.74 0.13 -10.17
CA SER A 11 -2.05 0.12 -11.47
C SER A 11 -2.19 -1.22 -12.20
N SER A 12 -2.57 -2.29 -11.48
CA SER A 12 -2.80 -3.62 -12.02
C SER A 12 -4.15 -4.16 -11.59
N TYR A 13 -4.78 -4.92 -12.48
CA TYR A 13 -6.08 -5.51 -12.26
C TYR A 13 -6.08 -6.98 -12.69
N ASP A 14 -6.55 -7.84 -11.79
CA ASP A 14 -6.88 -9.24 -12.02
C ASP A 14 -8.23 -9.51 -11.38
N SER A 15 -9.19 -10.05 -12.13
CA SER A 15 -10.55 -10.32 -11.62
C SER A 15 -10.57 -11.38 -10.51
N SER A 16 -9.56 -12.25 -10.44
CA SER A 16 -9.41 -13.27 -9.40
C SER A 16 -8.74 -12.70 -8.14
N HIS A 17 -8.01 -11.59 -8.29
CA HIS A 17 -7.24 -10.91 -7.25
C HIS A 17 -7.52 -9.40 -7.23
N PRO A 18 -8.79 -8.98 -7.02
CA PRO A 18 -9.20 -7.59 -7.13
C PRO A 18 -8.61 -6.71 -6.02
N SER A 19 -8.66 -5.39 -6.23
CA SER A 19 -8.10 -4.37 -5.33
C SER A 19 -8.65 -4.41 -3.91
N GLU A 20 -9.90 -4.83 -3.76
CA GLU A 20 -10.67 -4.96 -2.52
C GLU A 20 -10.04 -6.00 -1.58
N ASN A 21 -9.19 -6.88 -2.10
CA ASN A 21 -8.46 -7.84 -1.29
C ASN A 21 -7.36 -7.19 -0.44
N ILE A 22 -6.93 -5.95 -0.73
CA ILE A 22 -5.89 -5.25 0.04
C ILE A 22 -6.34 -4.97 1.49
N SER A 23 -7.64 -4.78 1.73
CA SER A 23 -8.19 -4.45 3.05
C SER A 23 -8.81 -5.65 3.77
N ASN A 24 -8.46 -6.89 3.40
CA ASN A 24 -9.26 -8.05 3.79
C ASN A 24 -9.01 -8.55 5.23
N SER A 25 -7.95 -8.15 5.94
CA SER A 25 -7.61 -8.55 7.33
C SER A 25 -7.46 -10.06 7.63
N THR A 26 -7.88 -10.95 6.73
CA THR A 26 -7.78 -12.41 6.88
C THR A 26 -6.50 -13.00 6.29
N GLY A 27 -5.84 -12.25 5.39
CA GLY A 27 -4.65 -12.67 4.64
C GLY A 27 -4.86 -13.80 3.62
N ALA A 28 -6.09 -14.35 3.53
CA ALA A 28 -6.43 -15.49 2.68
C ALA A 28 -6.59 -15.12 1.19
N VAL A 29 -6.86 -13.84 0.92
CA VAL A 29 -6.96 -13.27 -0.43
C VAL A 29 -5.97 -12.13 -0.58
N PHE A 30 -5.65 -11.76 -1.81
CA PHE A 30 -4.64 -10.74 -2.10
C PHE A 30 -4.94 -9.99 -3.39
N TRP A 31 -4.39 -8.78 -3.51
CA TRP A 31 -4.19 -8.09 -4.78
C TRP A 31 -2.79 -8.42 -5.32
N THR A 32 -2.65 -8.47 -6.64
CA THR A 32 -1.36 -8.79 -7.28
C THR A 32 -1.00 -7.79 -8.36
N THR A 33 0.30 -7.57 -8.50
CA THR A 33 0.89 -6.87 -9.65
C THR A 33 0.80 -7.72 -10.92
N THR A 34 0.76 -7.09 -12.10
CA THR A 34 0.76 -7.78 -13.42
C THR A 34 2.15 -7.84 -14.07
N GLY A 35 3.21 -7.64 -13.29
CA GLY A 35 4.59 -7.61 -13.76
C GLY A 35 4.99 -6.26 -14.33
N THR A 36 6.30 -6.02 -14.44
CA THR A 36 6.94 -4.71 -14.72
C THR A 36 6.68 -3.65 -13.64
N TYR A 37 7.72 -3.30 -12.90
CA TYR A 37 7.68 -2.25 -11.87
C TYR A 37 7.98 -0.86 -12.47
N PRO A 38 7.52 0.25 -11.84
CA PRO A 38 6.78 0.32 -10.60
C PRO A 38 5.30 -0.04 -10.74
N GLN A 39 4.71 -0.55 -9.66
CA GLN A 39 3.28 -0.77 -9.53
C GLN A 39 2.79 -0.05 -8.28
N SER A 40 1.53 0.37 -8.24
CA SER A 40 1.01 1.18 -7.16
C SER A 40 -0.47 1.01 -6.95
N PHE A 41 -0.91 1.35 -5.74
CA PHE A 41 -2.32 1.54 -5.44
C PHE A 41 -2.50 2.77 -4.57
N VAL A 42 -3.69 3.36 -4.64
CA VAL A 42 -4.08 4.53 -3.86
C VAL A 42 -5.18 4.12 -2.89
N VAL A 43 -4.98 4.46 -1.62
CA VAL A 43 -5.99 4.35 -0.58
C VAL A 43 -6.46 5.73 -0.14
N SER A 44 -7.75 5.85 0.12
CA SER A 44 -8.39 7.10 0.51
C SER A 44 -9.16 6.93 1.82
N LEU A 45 -8.87 7.81 2.76
CA LEU A 45 -9.60 7.97 4.00
C LEU A 45 -10.85 8.82 3.77
N LYS A 46 -11.87 8.64 4.61
CA LYS A 46 -13.12 9.41 4.54
C LYS A 46 -12.89 10.92 4.72
N GLN A 47 -11.87 11.29 5.49
CA GLN A 47 -11.46 12.66 5.77
C GLN A 47 -9.96 12.67 6.12
N PRO A 48 -9.26 13.82 6.00
CA PRO A 48 -7.89 13.94 6.49
C PRO A 48 -7.78 13.47 7.93
N SER A 49 -6.83 12.57 8.19
CA SER A 49 -6.63 11.96 9.50
C SER A 49 -5.13 11.85 9.79
N PHE A 50 -4.77 11.93 11.06
CA PHE A 50 -3.39 11.77 11.49
C PHE A 50 -2.96 10.30 11.39
N ILE A 51 -1.96 10.03 10.54
CA ILE A 51 -1.41 8.69 10.30
C ILE A 51 -0.04 8.61 10.95
N LYS A 52 0.14 7.61 11.81
CA LYS A 52 1.41 7.32 12.51
C LYS A 52 2.24 6.29 11.76
N SER A 53 1.57 5.23 11.30
CA SER A 53 2.25 4.08 10.73
C SER A 53 1.34 3.26 9.83
N LEU A 54 1.96 2.49 8.95
CA LEU A 54 1.30 1.49 8.12
C LEU A 54 1.88 0.11 8.43
N GLU A 55 1.03 -0.91 8.44
CA GLU A 55 1.44 -2.31 8.51
C GLU A 55 0.95 -3.04 7.26
N PHE A 56 1.85 -3.75 6.59
CA PHE A 56 1.58 -4.47 5.34
C PHE A 56 1.94 -5.94 5.50
N PHE A 57 1.10 -6.80 4.94
CA PHE A 57 1.45 -8.18 4.63
C PHE A 57 1.56 -8.33 3.11
N SER A 58 2.73 -8.76 2.64
CA SER A 58 3.03 -8.82 1.21
C SER A 58 3.94 -10.00 0.85
N CYS A 59 4.03 -10.32 -0.44
CA CYS A 59 5.00 -11.27 -0.97
C CYS A 59 5.78 -10.64 -2.11
N ASN A 60 7.07 -10.97 -2.20
CA ASN A 60 8.01 -10.54 -3.23
C ASN A 60 8.16 -9.01 -3.40
N VAL A 61 7.74 -8.19 -2.43
CA VAL A 61 8.02 -6.75 -2.45
C VAL A 61 9.48 -6.55 -2.03
N LYS A 62 10.24 -5.80 -2.83
CA LYS A 62 11.64 -5.46 -2.52
C LYS A 62 11.78 -4.01 -2.13
N GLU A 63 11.21 -3.09 -2.89
CA GLU A 63 11.36 -1.66 -2.63
C GLU A 63 9.99 -1.00 -2.59
N LEU A 64 9.69 -0.37 -1.47
CA LEU A 64 8.39 0.23 -1.18
C LEU A 64 8.58 1.73 -0.92
N ARG A 65 7.77 2.57 -1.57
CA ARG A 65 7.68 4.00 -1.29
C ARG A 65 6.26 4.35 -0.88
N ILE A 66 6.15 5.17 0.16
CA ILE A 66 4.90 5.76 0.59
C ILE A 66 4.93 7.24 0.22
N GLU A 67 3.89 7.65 -0.48
CA GLU A 67 3.61 9.06 -0.74
C GLU A 67 2.22 9.39 -0.23
N ALA A 68 1.99 10.65 0.14
CA ALA A 68 0.71 11.07 0.69
C ALA A 68 0.33 12.49 0.29
N THR A 69 -0.95 12.81 0.42
CA THR A 69 -1.49 14.16 0.23
C THR A 69 -2.65 14.40 1.20
N ALA A 70 -2.75 15.65 1.68
CA ALA A 70 -3.85 16.13 2.52
C ALA A 70 -4.96 16.81 1.69
N GLU A 71 -4.78 16.92 0.37
CA GLU A 71 -5.80 17.48 -0.52
C GLU A 71 -7.06 16.59 -0.56
N SER A 72 -8.20 17.19 -0.92
CA SER A 72 -9.47 16.47 -1.03
C SER A 72 -9.54 15.51 -2.23
N GLU A 73 -8.64 15.68 -3.19
CA GLU A 73 -8.51 14.85 -4.38
C GLU A 73 -7.13 14.16 -4.36
N PRO A 74 -7.01 12.91 -4.86
CA PRO A 74 -5.76 12.14 -4.83
C PRO A 74 -4.77 12.64 -5.90
N ARG A 75 -4.17 13.81 -5.67
CA ARG A 75 -3.20 14.48 -6.53
C ARG A 75 -2.09 15.15 -5.72
N ASN A 76 -1.02 15.57 -6.40
CA ASN A 76 0.12 16.27 -5.80
C ASN A 76 0.70 15.51 -4.59
N PHE A 77 0.91 14.21 -4.74
CA PHE A 77 1.50 13.38 -3.71
C PHE A 77 2.93 13.81 -3.39
N GLU A 78 3.26 13.86 -2.11
CA GLU A 78 4.60 14.10 -1.60
C GLU A 78 5.20 12.81 -1.07
N GLU A 79 6.50 12.59 -1.33
CA GLU A 79 7.22 11.43 -0.79
C GLU A 79 7.38 11.54 0.72
N ILE A 80 6.87 10.54 1.44
CA ILE A 80 6.95 10.47 2.90
C ILE A 80 8.17 9.64 3.29
N THR A 81 8.30 8.46 2.70
CA THR A 81 9.40 7.53 3.02
C THR A 81 9.55 6.46 1.94
N GLN A 82 10.73 5.85 1.92
CA GLN A 82 11.07 4.72 1.06
C GLN A 82 11.94 3.74 1.83
N GLN A 83 11.68 2.45 1.66
CA GLN A 83 12.40 1.39 2.35
C GLN A 83 12.58 0.15 1.47
N GLU A 84 13.69 -0.55 1.70
CA GLU A 84 13.95 -1.88 1.15
C GLU A 84 13.46 -2.97 2.12
N ILE A 85 12.78 -3.97 1.58
CA ILE A 85 12.17 -5.08 2.32
C ILE A 85 12.95 -6.36 1.95
N PRO A 86 13.48 -7.11 2.93
CA PRO A 86 14.21 -8.34 2.67
C PRO A 86 13.28 -9.42 2.09
N ALA A 87 13.84 -10.32 1.28
CA ALA A 87 13.10 -11.44 0.71
C ALA A 87 12.51 -12.35 1.81
N GLY A 88 11.35 -12.95 1.53
CA GLY A 88 10.69 -13.87 2.44
C GLY A 88 9.37 -14.38 1.87
N ASN A 89 8.84 -15.48 2.44
CA ASN A 89 7.61 -16.10 1.96
C ASN A 89 6.38 -15.21 2.18
N LEU A 90 6.20 -14.70 3.41
CA LEU A 90 5.21 -13.68 3.75
C LEU A 90 5.95 -12.59 4.51
N GLN A 91 6.03 -11.41 3.91
CA GLN A 91 6.75 -10.25 4.43
C GLN A 91 5.77 -9.42 5.26
N LYS A 92 6.00 -9.39 6.57
CA LYS A 92 5.37 -8.42 7.46
C LYS A 92 6.25 -7.17 7.51
N THR A 93 5.68 -6.03 7.11
CA THR A 93 6.41 -4.78 7.00
C THR A 93 5.68 -3.70 7.78
N THR A 94 6.40 -2.97 8.63
CA THR A 94 5.88 -1.80 9.34
C THR A 94 6.60 -0.56 8.81
N VAL A 95 5.85 0.37 8.21
CA VAL A 95 6.35 1.71 7.90
C VAL A 95 5.96 2.61 9.06
N SER A 96 6.94 2.90 9.91
CA SER A 96 6.78 3.84 11.03
C SER A 96 7.07 5.27 10.58
N GLU A 97 6.78 6.22 11.46
CA GLU A 97 7.18 7.63 11.32
C GLU A 97 6.53 8.40 10.16
N ILE A 98 5.34 7.98 9.71
CA ILE A 98 4.56 8.79 8.76
C ILE A 98 4.15 10.13 9.39
N ASN A 99 3.72 10.09 10.66
CA ASN A 99 3.46 11.23 11.55
C ASN A 99 2.91 12.50 10.87
N GLY A 100 1.78 12.39 10.15
CA GLY A 100 1.18 13.52 9.46
C GLY A 100 -0.32 13.35 9.18
N ASP A 101 -1.00 14.46 8.93
CA ASP A 101 -2.41 14.49 8.54
C ASP A 101 -2.55 14.34 7.03
N PHE A 102 -3.11 13.20 6.59
CA PHE A 102 -3.28 12.90 5.18
C PHE A 102 -4.68 12.33 4.91
N GLN A 103 -5.16 12.49 3.68
CA GLN A 103 -6.41 11.89 3.22
C GLN A 103 -6.17 10.76 2.24
N HIS A 104 -5.15 10.90 1.37
CA HIS A 104 -4.83 9.90 0.36
C HIS A 104 -3.38 9.46 0.51
N LEU A 105 -3.15 8.15 0.37
CA LEU A 105 -1.82 7.57 0.35
C LEU A 105 -1.65 6.79 -0.95
N ARG A 106 -0.50 6.98 -1.59
CA ARG A 106 -0.07 6.20 -2.73
C ARG A 106 1.06 5.28 -2.27
N ILE A 107 0.80 3.98 -2.35
CA ILE A 107 1.77 2.95 -2.03
C ILE A 107 2.38 2.51 -3.35
N LEU A 108 3.68 2.73 -3.53
CA LEU A 108 4.43 2.32 -4.72
C LEU A 108 5.36 1.16 -4.41
N ILE A 109 5.19 0.07 -5.14
CA ILE A 109 6.15 -1.04 -5.21
C ILE A 109 7.10 -0.71 -6.37
N LEU A 110 8.27 -0.16 -6.04
CA LEU A 110 9.27 0.28 -7.02
C LEU A 110 10.05 -0.89 -7.63
N SER A 111 10.21 -1.98 -6.87
CA SER A 111 10.78 -3.23 -7.34
C SER A 111 10.34 -4.41 -6.49
N GLY A 112 10.45 -5.61 -7.04
CA GLY A 112 10.19 -6.88 -6.36
C GLY A 112 11.38 -7.82 -6.36
N HIS A 113 11.32 -8.84 -5.52
CA HIS A 113 12.28 -9.95 -5.51
C HIS A 113 12.06 -10.92 -6.67
N GLU A 114 10.86 -10.90 -7.25
CA GLU A 114 10.45 -11.68 -8.41
C GLU A 114 9.71 -10.79 -9.39
N HIS A 115 9.22 -11.34 -10.51
CA HIS A 115 8.47 -10.58 -11.51
C HIS A 115 7.13 -10.03 -11.00
N PHE A 116 6.53 -10.68 -10.01
CA PHE A 116 5.24 -10.30 -9.44
C PHE A 116 5.34 -10.21 -7.93
N ALA A 117 4.70 -9.17 -7.37
CA ALA A 117 4.43 -8.99 -5.95
C ALA A 117 2.94 -9.00 -5.65
N SER A 118 2.58 -9.37 -4.43
CA SER A 118 1.20 -9.37 -3.93
C SER A 118 1.09 -8.63 -2.60
N VAL A 119 -0.08 -8.04 -2.35
CA VAL A 119 -0.45 -7.40 -1.08
C VAL A 119 -1.67 -8.12 -0.54
N HIS A 120 -1.52 -8.66 0.67
CA HIS A 120 -2.50 -9.51 1.34
C HIS A 120 -3.29 -8.76 2.39
N ASP A 121 -2.69 -7.73 2.98
CA ASP A 121 -3.36 -6.88 3.96
C ASP A 121 -2.63 -5.53 4.10
N LEU A 122 -3.40 -4.50 4.43
CA LEU A 122 -2.93 -3.17 4.78
C LEU A 122 -3.72 -2.66 5.98
N THR A 123 -3.01 -2.29 7.04
CA THR A 123 -3.55 -1.60 8.20
C THR A 123 -2.94 -0.21 8.31
N ILE A 124 -3.79 0.81 8.51
CA ILE A 124 -3.40 2.21 8.71
C ILE A 124 -3.69 2.59 10.16
N SER A 125 -2.73 3.17 10.89
CA SER A 125 -2.83 3.49 12.32
C SER A 125 -2.37 4.89 12.69
#